data_AF-A0A0W8GA67-F1
#
_entry.id   AF-A0A0W8GA67-F1
#
_cell.length_a   1.000
_cell.length_b   1.000
_cell.length_c   1.000
_cell.angle_alpha   90.00
_cell.angle_beta   90.00
_cell.angle_gamma   90.00
#
_symmetry.space_group_name_H-M   'P 1'
#
loop_
_entity.id
_entity.type
_entity.pdbx_description
1 polymer ?
#
loop_
_entity_poly.entity_id
_entity_poly.type
_entity_poly.pdbx_seq_one_letter_code
_entity_poly.pdbx_strand_id
1 'polypeptide(L)'
;MSETSDPSSGGRFSSPLDIRYGRDPYLDAWILHFMTENSIEYTIDPAKNASPEQLRFMVSLEPDQVYVPCTDEMLASLLDKRLEPPLLRQYNERWDRIVRLIEGCKADDYTKKRVMSLCEHKYRQALTHPTLIPSRLMKRLNTIFLTQSGQDDPSRERKRLLNRRAFAFVQRPEFKDLLYACPEELMACRSIPDMRFELNSLELKRLFSLSCWPRIWEQEGQLPGPEELAREMAEEGGSFATVRGLVDPHRQGEMKILYLPDVSGGFVIDVLFVRTLLRMGHRVIVALKEGFYFDAPTFWDAEEDPLLTSVLAGAYFLEDNRAGKNDLLRVIRENPLVVISDGTRERLNLHRVSVTFARAWKEADLVIAKGEFNHRRLLLTSHQFTRDILSFRRDREGRFHLEFKPKAPGTRKFTEADIKNKAEEIIQGMRSARLSGKSVMFYSAIIGSIPGQTQRAIAVVNAFIAHLRERLTGTYIINPAEHFEEGMDADDLMFMWERVQRCGLIDVWRFQSHSDIETSFELMGQPVPPAWAGKDATFSTGCTKEMHIALSMQGKQPELQIIGPDPEKFFRRREYGVGKFCDAAISCE
;
A
#
# COMPACT_ATOMS: atom_id res chain seq x y z
N MET A 1 -17.09 -42.20 35.55
CA MET A 1 -17.64 -41.57 34.34
C MET A 1 -17.96 -40.13 34.67
N SER A 2 -17.07 -39.22 34.30
CA SER A 2 -17.36 -37.79 34.16
C SER A 2 -16.35 -37.26 33.15
N GLU A 3 -16.89 -36.80 32.03
CA GLU A 3 -16.23 -36.52 30.77
C GLU A 3 -15.13 -35.46 30.91
N THR A 4 -13.93 -35.82 30.45
CA THR A 4 -12.90 -34.88 30.02
C THR A 4 -13.34 -34.25 28.70
N SER A 5 -13.70 -32.97 28.73
CA SER A 5 -13.94 -32.15 27.55
C SER A 5 -12.71 -32.11 26.66
N ASP A 6 -12.86 -32.58 25.43
CA ASP A 6 -11.88 -32.52 24.36
C ASP A 6 -11.67 -31.04 23.93
N PRO A 7 -10.44 -30.49 23.98
CA PRO A 7 -10.17 -29.10 23.56
C PRO A 7 -10.12 -28.93 22.03
N SER A 8 -10.51 -29.95 21.26
CA SER A 8 -10.43 -29.97 19.79
C SER A 8 -11.63 -29.34 19.06
N SER A 9 -12.62 -28.78 19.76
CA SER A 9 -13.72 -28.02 19.13
C SER A 9 -13.34 -26.56 18.91
N GLY A 10 -12.30 -26.32 18.10
CA GLY A 10 -12.05 -25.00 17.54
C GLY A 10 -13.30 -24.54 16.79
N GLY A 11 -13.93 -23.46 17.25
CA GLY A 11 -15.09 -22.88 16.59
C GLY A 11 -14.76 -22.68 15.11
N ARG A 12 -15.47 -23.37 14.22
CA ARG A 12 -15.35 -23.15 12.77
C ARG A 12 -15.71 -21.70 12.51
N PHE A 13 -14.72 -20.88 12.19
CA PHE A 13 -14.95 -19.52 11.72
C PHE A 13 -15.78 -19.59 10.44
N SER A 14 -16.90 -18.86 10.43
CA SER A 14 -17.75 -18.73 9.25
C SER A 14 -17.10 -17.87 8.16
N SER A 15 -16.23 -16.93 8.56
CA SER A 15 -15.52 -16.04 7.67
C SER A 15 -14.11 -15.72 8.17
N PRO A 16 -13.12 -15.55 7.27
CA PRO A 16 -11.84 -14.92 7.58
C PRO A 16 -11.93 -13.57 8.31
N LEU A 17 -13.05 -12.85 8.16
CA LEU A 17 -13.28 -11.57 8.81
C LEU A 17 -13.52 -11.70 10.33
N ASP A 18 -13.88 -12.89 10.80
CA ASP A 18 -14.17 -13.18 12.21
C ASP A 18 -12.91 -13.33 13.05
N ILE A 19 -11.75 -13.47 12.40
CA ILE A 19 -10.45 -13.68 13.03
C ILE A 19 -9.93 -12.36 13.60
N ARG A 20 -9.91 -12.27 14.93
CA ARG A 20 -9.44 -11.09 15.67
C ARG A 20 -8.60 -11.49 16.87
N TYR A 21 -7.60 -10.68 17.19
CA TYR A 21 -6.86 -10.79 18.45
C TYR A 21 -7.72 -10.41 19.67
N GLY A 22 -7.32 -10.86 20.86
CA GLY A 22 -7.89 -10.46 22.14
C GLY A 22 -9.18 -11.18 22.54
N ARG A 23 -9.64 -12.15 21.74
CA ARG A 23 -10.87 -12.91 22.01
C ARG A 23 -10.60 -14.26 22.68
N ASP A 24 -9.59 -14.99 22.21
CA ASP A 24 -9.21 -16.30 22.71
C ASP A 24 -7.67 -16.42 22.74
N PRO A 25 -7.06 -16.55 23.94
CA PRO A 25 -5.61 -16.67 24.07
C PRO A 25 -4.99 -17.83 23.28
N TYR A 26 -5.70 -18.94 23.08
CA TYR A 26 -5.18 -20.09 22.32
C TYR A 26 -5.18 -19.83 20.83
N LEU A 27 -6.26 -19.20 20.33
CA LEU A 27 -6.34 -18.73 18.96
C LEU A 27 -5.27 -17.69 18.67
N ASP A 28 -5.12 -16.69 19.56
CA ASP A 28 -4.14 -15.62 19.42
C ASP A 28 -2.72 -16.19 19.34
N ALA A 29 -2.37 -17.13 20.24
CA ALA A 29 -1.09 -17.81 20.20
C ALA A 29 -0.87 -18.57 18.89
N TRP A 30 -1.92 -19.21 18.35
CA TRP A 30 -1.84 -19.92 17.08
C TRP A 30 -1.68 -18.94 15.90
N ILE A 31 -2.42 -17.84 15.86
CA ILE A 31 -2.30 -16.81 14.82
C ILE A 31 -0.89 -16.22 14.85
N LEU A 32 -0.38 -15.86 16.04
CA LEU A 32 0.99 -15.34 16.18
C LEU A 32 2.04 -16.33 15.69
N HIS A 33 1.88 -17.62 16.02
CA HIS A 33 2.74 -18.68 15.49
C HIS A 33 2.66 -18.76 13.96
N PHE A 34 1.44 -18.72 13.40
CA PHE A 34 1.22 -18.74 11.94
C PHE A 34 1.86 -17.52 11.25
N MET A 35 1.68 -16.31 11.80
CA MET A 35 2.24 -15.06 11.25
C MET A 35 3.77 -15.08 11.32
N THR A 36 4.33 -15.62 12.41
CA THR A 36 5.78 -15.81 12.61
C THR A 36 6.36 -16.78 11.60
N GLU A 37 5.74 -17.95 11.43
CA GLU A 37 6.16 -18.94 10.43
C GLU A 37 6.06 -18.38 9.02
N ASN A 38 5.07 -17.55 8.73
CA ASN A 38 4.98 -16.87 7.45
C ASN A 38 5.91 -15.65 7.35
N SER A 39 6.61 -15.27 8.40
CA SER A 39 7.49 -14.09 8.49
C SER A 39 6.76 -12.81 8.03
N ILE A 40 5.53 -12.65 8.50
CA ILE A 40 4.65 -11.48 8.27
C ILE A 40 4.23 -10.81 9.58
N GLU A 41 4.84 -11.19 10.70
CA GLU A 41 4.63 -10.57 12.01
C GLU A 41 5.47 -9.30 12.16
N TYR A 42 4.81 -8.15 12.33
CA TYR A 42 5.47 -6.84 12.42
C TYR A 42 6.44 -6.76 13.60
N THR A 43 6.05 -7.26 14.76
CA THR A 43 6.85 -7.15 16.00
C THR A 43 8.19 -7.88 15.91
N ILE A 44 8.31 -8.87 15.02
CA ILE A 44 9.54 -9.65 14.82
C ILE A 44 10.47 -9.01 13.79
N ASP A 45 9.95 -8.47 12.69
CA ASP A 45 10.76 -7.85 11.63
C ASP A 45 10.12 -6.54 11.12
N PRO A 46 10.10 -5.48 11.95
CA PRO A 46 9.38 -4.24 11.66
C PRO A 46 9.98 -3.44 10.48
N ALA A 47 11.23 -3.75 10.10
CA ALA A 47 11.86 -3.13 8.95
C ALA A 47 11.35 -3.68 7.61
N LYS A 48 10.78 -4.89 7.60
CA LYS A 48 10.31 -5.57 6.39
C LYS A 48 8.83 -5.88 6.37
N ASN A 49 8.17 -5.82 7.52
CA ASN A 49 6.74 -6.05 7.66
C ASN A 49 6.03 -4.71 7.88
N ALA A 50 4.88 -4.53 7.24
CA ALA A 50 4.01 -3.40 7.44
C ALA A 50 3.46 -3.43 8.87
N SER A 51 3.44 -2.28 9.53
CA SER A 51 2.71 -2.16 10.79
C SER A 51 1.19 -2.26 10.54
N PRO A 52 0.38 -2.52 11.58
CA PRO A 52 -1.08 -2.51 11.43
C PRO A 52 -1.63 -1.23 10.78
N GLU A 53 -1.04 -0.08 11.10
CA GLU A 53 -1.42 1.23 10.55
C GLU A 53 -1.03 1.38 9.08
N GLN A 54 0.20 0.98 8.71
CA GLN A 54 0.60 0.93 7.30
C GLN A 54 -0.30 -0.03 6.50
N LEU A 55 -0.68 -1.17 7.07
CA LEU A 55 -1.56 -2.13 6.41
C LEU A 55 -2.97 -1.54 6.19
N ARG A 56 -3.46 -0.72 7.12
CA ARG A 56 -4.71 0.03 6.99
C ARG A 56 -4.70 1.08 5.88
N PHE A 57 -3.54 1.44 5.32
CA PHE A 57 -3.51 2.23 4.07
C PHE A 57 -4.12 1.47 2.90
N MET A 58 -4.06 0.13 2.94
CA MET A 58 -4.40 -0.74 1.82
C MET A 58 -5.64 -1.58 2.09
N VAL A 59 -5.76 -2.14 3.28
CA VAL A 59 -6.84 -3.05 3.68
C VAL A 59 -7.75 -2.36 4.69
N SER A 60 -9.07 -2.44 4.49
CA SER A 60 -10.04 -1.94 5.45
C SER A 60 -10.14 -2.95 6.60
N LEU A 61 -9.48 -2.64 7.72
CA LEU A 61 -9.42 -3.51 8.88
C LEU A 61 -10.04 -2.85 10.10
N GLU A 62 -10.95 -3.59 10.72
CA GLU A 62 -11.49 -3.27 12.03
C GLU A 62 -10.40 -3.39 13.12
N PRO A 63 -10.63 -2.84 14.33
CA PRO A 63 -9.76 -3.09 15.48
C PRO A 63 -9.54 -4.60 15.69
N ASP A 64 -8.27 -4.96 15.91
CA ASP A 64 -7.75 -6.31 16.18
C ASP A 64 -7.98 -7.34 15.06
N GLN A 65 -8.52 -6.94 13.91
CA GLN A 65 -8.79 -7.85 12.80
C GLN A 65 -7.52 -8.25 12.07
N VAL A 66 -7.38 -9.55 11.81
CA VAL A 66 -6.21 -10.13 11.15
C VAL A 66 -6.41 -10.18 9.65
N TYR A 67 -5.42 -9.73 8.90
CA TYR A 67 -5.34 -9.93 7.45
C TYR A 67 -4.28 -10.97 7.12
N VAL A 68 -4.64 -11.96 6.30
CA VAL A 68 -3.70 -12.96 5.79
C VAL A 68 -3.62 -12.80 4.27
N PRO A 69 -2.42 -12.73 3.66
CA PRO A 69 -2.28 -12.54 2.23
C PRO A 69 -2.49 -13.89 1.52
N CYS A 70 -3.73 -14.39 1.47
CA CYS A 70 -4.17 -15.56 0.71
C CYS A 70 -5.68 -15.49 0.41
N THR A 71 -6.18 -16.46 -0.37
CA THR A 71 -7.63 -16.57 -0.62
C THR A 71 -8.33 -17.10 0.63
N ASP A 72 -9.62 -16.82 0.78
CA ASP A 72 -10.41 -17.31 1.92
C ASP A 72 -10.38 -18.85 1.99
N GLU A 73 -10.52 -19.52 0.84
CA GLU A 73 -10.42 -20.98 0.71
C GLU A 73 -9.05 -21.51 1.21
N MET A 74 -7.97 -20.78 0.89
CA MET A 74 -6.61 -21.16 1.29
C MET A 74 -6.42 -20.95 2.79
N LEU A 75 -6.94 -19.84 3.35
CA LEU A 75 -6.88 -19.60 4.78
C LEU A 75 -7.65 -20.67 5.55
N ALA A 76 -8.87 -21.02 5.11
CA ALA A 76 -9.65 -22.11 5.70
C ALA A 76 -8.87 -23.43 5.70
N SER A 77 -8.24 -23.78 4.57
CA SER A 77 -7.40 -24.98 4.46
C SER A 77 -6.20 -24.97 5.43
N LEU A 78 -5.59 -23.80 5.65
CA LEU A 78 -4.46 -23.65 6.59
C LEU A 78 -4.91 -23.67 8.05
N LEU A 79 -6.10 -23.16 8.36
CA LEU A 79 -6.70 -23.16 9.70
C LEU A 79 -7.08 -24.57 10.16
N ASP A 80 -7.54 -25.42 9.24
CA ASP A 80 -7.87 -26.82 9.54
C ASP A 80 -6.63 -27.67 9.87
N LYS A 81 -5.42 -27.14 9.64
CA LYS A 81 -4.11 -27.79 9.90
C LYS A 81 -3.98 -29.17 9.23
N ARG A 82 -4.80 -29.43 8.21
CA ARG A 82 -4.81 -30.68 7.45
C ARG A 82 -4.29 -30.42 6.05
N LEU A 83 -3.53 -31.38 5.56
CA LEU A 83 -3.02 -31.35 4.19
C LEU A 83 -4.12 -31.80 3.23
N GLU A 84 -5.14 -30.95 3.06
CA GLU A 84 -6.23 -31.21 2.13
C GLU A 84 -5.73 -31.18 0.67
N PRO A 85 -6.37 -31.92 -0.26
CA PRO A 85 -5.93 -32.02 -1.65
C PRO A 85 -5.68 -30.67 -2.36
N PRO A 86 -6.47 -29.60 -2.14
CA PRO A 86 -6.18 -28.27 -2.72
C PRO A 86 -4.85 -27.66 -2.25
N LEU A 87 -4.52 -27.79 -0.96
CA LEU A 87 -3.27 -27.26 -0.39
C LEU A 87 -2.06 -28.06 -0.87
N LEU A 88 -2.16 -29.40 -0.89
CA LEU A 88 -1.12 -30.28 -1.42
C LEU A 88 -0.79 -29.95 -2.88
N ARG A 89 -1.81 -29.75 -3.72
CA ARG A 89 -1.61 -29.34 -5.13
C ARG A 89 -0.83 -28.03 -5.22
N GLN A 90 -1.16 -27.03 -4.41
CA GLN A 90 -0.44 -25.76 -4.40
C GLN A 90 1.02 -25.91 -3.97
N TYR A 91 1.31 -26.76 -2.98
CA TYR A 91 2.69 -27.05 -2.58
C TYR A 91 3.47 -27.80 -3.66
N ASN A 92 2.89 -28.84 -4.26
CA ASN A 92 3.47 -29.57 -5.39
C ASN A 92 3.78 -28.61 -6.57
N GLU A 93 2.85 -27.73 -6.94
CA GLU A 93 3.09 -26.72 -7.98
C GLU A 93 4.29 -25.80 -7.67
N ARG A 94 4.54 -25.51 -6.39
CA ARG A 94 5.72 -24.71 -5.97
C ARG A 94 7.00 -25.53 -6.03
N TRP A 95 6.92 -26.79 -5.64
CA TRP A 95 8.03 -27.73 -5.73
C TRP A 95 8.47 -27.92 -7.19
N ASP A 96 7.56 -28.28 -8.08
CA ASP A 96 7.85 -28.50 -9.49
C ASP A 96 8.47 -27.26 -10.14
N ARG A 97 7.97 -26.07 -9.76
CA ARG A 97 8.47 -24.82 -10.31
C ARG A 97 9.90 -24.49 -9.83
N ILE A 98 10.26 -24.78 -8.57
CA ILE A 98 11.65 -24.59 -8.12
C ILE A 98 12.58 -25.64 -8.70
N VAL A 99 12.12 -26.89 -8.87
CA VAL A 99 12.91 -27.97 -9.46
C VAL A 99 13.35 -27.59 -10.88
N ARG A 100 12.40 -27.16 -11.72
CA ARG A 100 12.71 -26.70 -13.09
C ARG A 100 13.70 -25.53 -13.11
N LEU A 101 13.61 -24.62 -12.13
CA LEU A 101 14.55 -23.50 -12.01
C LEU A 101 15.96 -23.97 -11.65
N ILE A 102 16.09 -24.93 -10.72
CA ILE A 102 17.37 -25.52 -10.32
C ILE A 102 18.00 -26.30 -11.49
N GLU A 103 17.21 -27.08 -12.21
CA GLU A 103 17.69 -27.86 -13.36
C GLU A 103 18.21 -26.98 -14.49
N GLY A 104 17.45 -25.92 -14.83
CA GLY A 104 17.80 -24.96 -15.89
C GLY A 104 18.91 -23.96 -15.53
N CYS A 105 19.32 -23.91 -14.26
CA CYS A 105 20.35 -22.99 -13.78
C CYS A 105 21.75 -23.34 -14.34
N LYS A 106 22.55 -22.32 -14.68
CA LYS A 106 23.97 -22.45 -15.05
C LYS A 106 24.87 -22.55 -13.82
N ALA A 107 24.71 -23.60 -13.02
CA ALA A 107 25.55 -23.92 -11.86
C ALA A 107 26.14 -25.33 -12.00
N ASP A 108 27.20 -25.63 -11.25
CA ASP A 108 27.80 -26.96 -11.19
C ASP A 108 26.88 -27.97 -10.49
N ASP A 109 27.11 -29.27 -10.76
CA ASP A 109 26.26 -30.35 -10.26
C ASP A 109 26.23 -30.45 -8.73
N TYR A 110 27.33 -30.10 -8.05
CA TYR A 110 27.37 -30.12 -6.59
C TYR A 110 26.45 -29.02 -6.03
N THR A 111 26.57 -27.80 -6.56
CA THR A 111 25.69 -26.68 -6.17
C THR A 111 24.23 -27.01 -6.44
N LYS A 112 23.88 -27.55 -7.63
CA LYS A 112 22.51 -27.96 -7.96
C LYS A 112 21.95 -28.98 -6.96
N LYS A 113 22.71 -30.03 -6.65
CA LYS A 113 22.29 -31.05 -5.67
C LYS A 113 22.11 -30.45 -4.27
N ARG A 114 23.04 -29.60 -3.83
CA ARG A 114 22.94 -28.92 -2.52
C ARG A 114 21.69 -28.04 -2.43
N VAL A 115 21.42 -27.22 -3.45
CA VAL A 115 20.22 -26.38 -3.49
C VAL A 115 18.96 -27.23 -3.50
N MET A 116 18.92 -28.28 -4.33
CA MET A 116 17.79 -29.22 -4.39
C MET A 116 17.49 -29.82 -3.03
N SER A 117 18.49 -30.38 -2.34
CA SER A 117 18.31 -30.99 -1.03
C SER A 117 17.83 -29.98 0.02
N LEU A 118 18.38 -28.76 0.05
CA LEU A 118 17.92 -27.71 0.97
C LEU A 118 16.46 -27.32 0.71
N CYS A 119 16.09 -27.13 -0.55
CA CYS A 119 14.71 -26.87 -0.95
C CYS A 119 13.80 -28.04 -0.56
N GLU A 120 14.24 -29.28 -0.75
CA GLU A 120 13.47 -30.49 -0.43
C GLU A 120 13.19 -30.59 1.07
N HIS A 121 14.17 -30.29 1.92
CA HIS A 121 13.96 -30.24 3.37
C HIS A 121 12.89 -29.22 3.77
N LYS A 122 12.90 -28.02 3.18
CA LYS A 122 11.88 -26.99 3.44
C LYS A 122 10.51 -27.36 2.90
N TYR A 123 10.47 -28.02 1.74
CA TYR A 123 9.25 -28.55 1.15
C TYR A 123 8.61 -29.62 2.05
N ARG A 124 9.37 -30.64 2.45
CA ARG A 124 8.91 -31.70 3.36
C ARG A 124 8.44 -31.12 4.70
N GLN A 125 9.13 -30.13 5.25
CA GLN A 125 8.69 -29.44 6.46
C GLN A 125 7.29 -28.82 6.32
N ALA A 126 7.00 -28.19 5.17
CA ALA A 126 5.68 -27.60 4.90
C ALA A 126 4.57 -28.65 4.69
N LEU A 127 4.93 -29.87 4.25
CA LEU A 127 3.98 -30.99 4.17
C LEU A 127 3.65 -31.56 5.55
N THR A 128 4.64 -31.68 6.43
CA THR A 128 4.45 -32.21 7.80
C THR A 128 3.65 -31.24 8.67
N HIS A 129 3.91 -29.93 8.53
CA HIS A 129 3.24 -28.88 9.28
C HIS A 129 2.65 -27.84 8.31
N PRO A 130 1.39 -28.00 7.87
CA PRO A 130 0.78 -27.16 6.84
C PRO A 130 0.30 -25.80 7.39
N THR A 131 1.23 -25.01 7.93
CA THR A 131 0.97 -23.64 8.42
C THR A 131 1.54 -22.57 7.49
N LEU A 132 2.31 -22.96 6.47
CA LEU A 132 3.00 -22.03 5.58
C LEU A 132 2.16 -21.69 4.35
N ILE A 133 1.90 -20.41 4.09
CA ILE A 133 1.20 -19.99 2.88
C ILE A 133 2.02 -20.43 1.65
N PRO A 134 1.43 -21.06 0.62
CA PRO A 134 2.19 -21.55 -0.54
C PRO A 134 3.06 -20.50 -1.23
N SER A 135 2.63 -19.23 -1.29
CA SER A 135 3.46 -18.15 -1.83
C SER A 135 4.68 -17.83 -0.96
N ARG A 136 4.57 -18.01 0.37
CA ARG A 136 5.68 -17.84 1.33
C ARG A 136 6.66 -19.00 1.27
N LEU A 137 6.16 -20.23 1.06
CA LEU A 137 7.02 -21.36 0.70
C LEU A 137 7.84 -21.05 -0.55
N MET A 138 7.19 -20.61 -1.64
CA MET A 138 7.90 -20.23 -2.85
C MET A 138 8.94 -19.12 -2.60
N LYS A 139 8.63 -18.11 -1.79
CA LYS A 139 9.61 -17.07 -1.42
C LYS A 139 10.83 -17.67 -0.69
N ARG A 140 10.63 -18.59 0.25
CA ARG A 140 11.73 -19.28 0.95
C ARG A 140 12.60 -20.08 -0.04
N LEU A 141 11.96 -20.86 -0.92
CA LEU A 141 12.63 -21.69 -1.93
C LEU A 141 13.44 -20.84 -2.93
N ASN A 142 12.85 -19.77 -3.47
CA ASN A 142 13.54 -18.82 -4.34
C ASN A 142 14.72 -18.16 -3.63
N THR A 143 14.56 -17.77 -2.36
CA THR A 143 15.65 -17.15 -1.59
C THR A 143 16.82 -18.12 -1.41
N ILE A 144 16.55 -19.39 -1.08
CA ILE A 144 17.60 -20.43 -1.01
C ILE A 144 18.30 -20.56 -2.36
N PHE A 145 17.52 -20.68 -3.44
CA PHE A 145 18.07 -20.81 -4.79
C PHE A 145 19.00 -19.64 -5.15
N LEU A 146 18.55 -18.39 -5.00
CA LEU A 146 19.35 -17.21 -5.36
C LEU A 146 20.62 -17.11 -4.53
N THR A 147 20.51 -17.22 -3.20
CA THR A 147 21.66 -17.10 -2.29
C THR A 147 22.70 -18.19 -2.51
N GLN A 148 22.27 -19.42 -2.82
CA GLN A 148 23.18 -20.55 -2.96
C GLN A 148 23.74 -20.73 -4.38
N SER A 149 23.04 -20.23 -5.40
CA SER A 149 23.51 -20.24 -6.79
C SER A 149 24.34 -19.01 -7.16
N GLY A 150 24.25 -17.93 -6.38
CA GLY A 150 24.92 -16.66 -6.67
C GLY A 150 24.33 -15.91 -7.87
N GLN A 151 23.13 -16.29 -8.33
CA GLN A 151 22.43 -15.58 -9.41
C GLN A 151 21.46 -14.54 -8.84
N ASP A 152 21.45 -13.35 -9.44
CA ASP A 152 20.54 -12.27 -9.07
C ASP A 152 19.17 -12.42 -9.73
N ASP A 153 19.16 -12.66 -11.05
CA ASP A 153 17.94 -12.87 -11.86
C ASP A 153 18.14 -13.97 -12.92
N PRO A 154 17.69 -15.21 -12.64
CA PRO A 154 17.73 -16.33 -13.58
C PRO A 154 16.82 -16.18 -14.81
N SER A 155 15.73 -15.40 -14.69
CA SER A 155 14.74 -15.21 -15.77
C SER A 155 15.10 -14.05 -16.69
N ARG A 156 16.18 -13.30 -16.43
CA ARG A 156 16.59 -12.09 -17.17
C ARG A 156 16.53 -12.24 -18.69
N GLU A 157 17.24 -13.22 -19.26
CA GLU A 157 17.27 -13.43 -20.71
C GLU A 157 15.90 -13.84 -21.28
N ARG A 158 15.15 -14.64 -20.51
CA ARG A 158 13.78 -15.00 -20.87
C ARG A 158 12.88 -13.77 -20.91
N LYS A 159 12.90 -12.91 -19.88
CA LYS A 159 12.12 -11.66 -19.84
C LYS A 159 12.44 -10.75 -21.02
N ARG A 160 13.72 -10.54 -21.34
CA ARG A 160 14.18 -9.78 -22.51
C ARG A 160 13.62 -10.36 -23.81
N LEU A 161 13.63 -11.69 -23.97
CA LEU A 161 13.05 -12.35 -25.14
C LEU A 161 11.54 -12.10 -25.25
N LEU A 162 10.79 -12.26 -24.15
CA LEU A 162 9.35 -12.00 -24.14
C LEU A 162 9.04 -10.53 -24.50
N ASN A 163 9.79 -9.58 -23.93
CA ASN A 163 9.67 -8.16 -24.24
C ASN A 163 9.93 -7.87 -25.72
N ARG A 164 11.00 -8.43 -26.29
CA ARG A 164 11.33 -8.27 -27.72
C ARG A 164 10.24 -8.81 -28.63
N ARG A 165 9.69 -9.99 -28.32
CA ARG A 165 8.59 -10.59 -29.10
C ARG A 165 7.33 -9.72 -29.05
N ALA A 166 6.92 -9.30 -27.85
CA ALA A 166 5.78 -8.41 -27.68
C ALA A 166 5.99 -7.07 -28.42
N PHE A 167 7.18 -6.48 -28.30
CA PHE A 167 7.51 -5.24 -29.00
C PHE A 167 7.47 -5.41 -30.52
N ALA A 168 8.08 -6.46 -31.07
CA ALA A 168 8.03 -6.74 -32.50
C ALA A 168 6.59 -6.91 -32.99
N PHE A 169 5.73 -7.58 -32.20
CA PHE A 169 4.32 -7.76 -32.53
C PHE A 169 3.56 -6.42 -32.58
N VAL A 170 3.72 -5.55 -31.58
CA VAL A 170 3.02 -4.24 -31.57
C VAL A 170 3.54 -3.27 -32.64
N GLN A 171 4.72 -3.52 -33.23
CA GLN A 171 5.22 -2.74 -34.35
C GLN A 171 4.62 -3.15 -35.71
N ARG A 172 3.96 -4.31 -35.80
CA ARG A 172 3.35 -4.79 -37.04
C ARG A 172 2.25 -3.84 -37.54
N PRO A 173 2.14 -3.60 -38.86
CA PRO A 173 1.07 -2.78 -39.43
C PRO A 173 -0.32 -3.31 -39.05
N GLU A 174 -0.54 -4.62 -39.18
CA GLU A 174 -1.84 -5.23 -38.91
C GLU A 174 -2.31 -5.00 -37.46
N PHE A 175 -1.38 -4.96 -36.50
CA PHE A 175 -1.70 -4.64 -35.11
C PHE A 175 -2.16 -3.19 -34.96
N LYS A 176 -1.43 -2.25 -35.55
CA LYS A 176 -1.75 -0.81 -35.47
C LYS A 176 -3.06 -0.50 -36.18
N ASP A 177 -3.26 -1.07 -37.36
CA ASP A 177 -4.47 -0.87 -38.16
C ASP A 177 -5.71 -1.34 -37.39
N LEU A 178 -5.65 -2.50 -36.74
CA LEU A 178 -6.76 -3.01 -35.94
C LEU A 178 -6.92 -2.30 -34.59
N LEU A 179 -5.83 -1.98 -33.90
CA LEU A 179 -5.88 -1.27 -32.62
C LEU A 179 -6.48 0.13 -32.78
N TYR A 180 -6.13 0.83 -33.85
CA TYR A 180 -6.57 2.20 -34.14
C TYR A 180 -7.74 2.27 -35.14
N ALA A 181 -8.30 1.13 -35.54
CA ALA A 181 -9.49 1.08 -36.39
C ALA A 181 -10.64 1.86 -35.74
N CYS A 182 -11.16 2.84 -36.46
CA CYS A 182 -12.36 3.56 -36.06
C CYS A 182 -13.57 2.61 -36.07
N PRO A 183 -14.54 2.81 -35.17
CA PRO A 183 -15.81 2.08 -35.25
C PRO A 183 -16.53 2.42 -36.57
N GLU A 184 -17.26 1.45 -37.13
CA GLU A 184 -18.00 1.62 -38.39
C GLU A 184 -19.11 2.67 -38.27
N GLU A 185 -19.73 2.75 -37.09
CA GLU A 185 -20.71 3.78 -36.75
C GLU A 185 -20.03 4.86 -35.88
N LEU A 186 -20.17 6.12 -36.30
CA LEU A 186 -19.75 7.27 -35.50
C LEU A 186 -20.52 7.29 -34.18
N MET A 187 -19.78 7.16 -33.07
CA MET A 187 -20.37 7.23 -31.74
C MET A 187 -21.07 8.59 -31.56
N ALA A 188 -22.30 8.56 -31.06
CA ALA A 188 -23.07 9.77 -30.78
C ALA A 188 -22.33 10.63 -29.74
N CYS A 189 -21.62 11.66 -30.20
CA CYS A 189 -20.83 12.57 -29.38
C CYS A 189 -21.40 13.98 -29.45
N ARG A 190 -21.36 14.72 -28.34
CA ARG A 190 -21.85 16.10 -28.25
C ARG A 190 -20.72 17.11 -28.44
N SER A 191 -19.47 16.68 -28.27
CA SER A 191 -18.28 17.51 -28.37
C SER A 191 -17.03 16.71 -28.81
N ILE A 192 -15.99 17.42 -29.25
CA ILE A 192 -14.69 16.82 -29.61
C ILE A 192 -14.04 16.10 -28.41
N PRO A 193 -14.04 16.65 -27.18
CA PRO A 193 -13.60 15.91 -25.99
C PRO A 193 -14.31 14.58 -25.79
N ASP A 194 -15.64 14.54 -25.94
CA ASP A 194 -16.41 13.29 -25.81
C ASP A 194 -15.93 12.26 -26.84
N MET A 195 -15.75 12.67 -28.10
CA MET A 195 -15.26 11.78 -29.15
C MET A 195 -13.85 11.24 -28.84
N ARG A 196 -12.95 12.08 -28.31
CA ARG A 196 -11.60 11.63 -27.90
C ARG A 196 -11.67 10.62 -26.77
N PHE A 197 -12.53 10.85 -25.78
CA PHE A 197 -12.75 9.92 -24.68
C PHE A 197 -13.27 8.56 -25.17
N GLU A 198 -14.24 8.57 -26.08
CA GLU A 198 -14.79 7.34 -26.68
C GLU A 198 -13.72 6.54 -27.45
N LEU A 199 -12.89 7.21 -28.25
CA LEU A 199 -11.80 6.57 -28.98
C LEU A 199 -10.74 5.98 -28.05
N ASN A 200 -10.31 6.74 -27.03
CA ASN A 200 -9.37 6.24 -26.03
C ASN A 200 -9.96 5.06 -25.24
N SER A 201 -11.26 5.10 -24.92
CA SER A 201 -11.95 4.00 -24.24
C SER A 201 -11.98 2.74 -25.10
N LEU A 202 -12.24 2.87 -26.40
CA LEU A 202 -12.17 1.72 -27.31
C LEU A 202 -10.75 1.14 -27.38
N GLU A 203 -9.73 1.99 -27.43
CA GLU A 203 -8.33 1.56 -27.38
C GLU A 203 -8.01 0.82 -26.07
N LEU A 204 -8.45 1.34 -24.92
CA LEU A 204 -8.30 0.65 -23.63
C LEU A 204 -8.98 -0.73 -23.62
N LYS A 205 -10.21 -0.83 -24.12
CA LYS A 205 -10.94 -2.11 -24.22
C LYS A 205 -10.10 -3.15 -24.95
N ARG A 206 -9.56 -2.78 -26.11
CA ARG A 206 -8.70 -3.65 -26.93
C ARG A 206 -7.44 -4.05 -26.16
N LEU A 207 -6.76 -3.09 -25.54
CA LEU A 207 -5.50 -3.33 -24.81
C LEU A 207 -5.68 -4.22 -23.57
N PHE A 208 -6.82 -4.16 -22.88
CA PHE A 208 -7.12 -5.05 -21.75
C PHE A 208 -6.97 -6.52 -22.14
N SER A 209 -7.63 -6.94 -23.22
CA SER A 209 -7.60 -8.33 -23.66
C SER A 209 -6.22 -8.75 -24.17
N LEU A 210 -5.61 -7.91 -25.02
CA LEU A 210 -4.33 -8.21 -25.67
C LEU A 210 -3.17 -8.28 -24.68
N SER A 211 -3.17 -7.41 -23.68
CA SER A 211 -2.12 -7.40 -22.66
C SER A 211 -2.09 -8.71 -21.85
N CYS A 212 -3.19 -9.45 -21.81
CA CYS A 212 -3.33 -10.75 -21.16
C CYS A 212 -3.24 -11.94 -22.14
N TRP A 213 -2.80 -11.75 -23.39
CA TRP A 213 -2.78 -12.81 -24.39
C TRP A 213 -1.37 -13.38 -24.63
N PRO A 214 -1.00 -14.51 -23.97
CA PRO A 214 0.39 -14.99 -23.98
C PRO A 214 0.88 -15.44 -25.34
N ARG A 215 -0.03 -15.75 -26.29
CA ARG A 215 0.30 -16.09 -27.69
C ARG A 215 1.12 -14.99 -28.40
N ILE A 216 1.06 -13.75 -27.92
CA ILE A 216 1.83 -12.63 -28.47
C ILE A 216 3.33 -12.75 -28.15
N TRP A 217 3.71 -13.33 -27.00
CA TRP A 217 5.11 -13.32 -26.54
C TRP A 217 5.68 -14.67 -26.09
N GLU A 218 4.88 -15.62 -25.60
CA GLU A 218 5.37 -16.88 -25.03
C GLU A 218 5.71 -17.94 -26.09
N GLN A 219 4.94 -18.02 -27.18
CA GLN A 219 5.07 -19.11 -28.16
C GLN A 219 6.13 -18.78 -29.22
N GLU A 220 6.98 -19.76 -29.55
CA GLU A 220 7.84 -19.71 -30.76
C GLU A 220 7.07 -20.08 -32.04
N GLY A 221 5.76 -20.35 -31.90
CA GLY A 221 4.86 -20.73 -32.98
C GLY A 221 4.31 -19.54 -33.77
N GLN A 222 3.28 -19.80 -34.56
CA GLN A 222 2.65 -18.78 -35.39
C GLN A 222 1.98 -17.71 -34.53
N LEU A 223 2.48 -16.46 -34.68
CA LEU A 223 1.89 -15.28 -34.07
C LEU A 223 0.43 -15.11 -34.51
N PRO A 224 -0.42 -14.47 -33.69
CA PRO A 224 -1.81 -14.23 -34.06
C PRO A 224 -1.95 -13.53 -35.41
N GLY A 225 -2.84 -14.06 -36.23
CA GLY A 225 -3.21 -13.46 -37.52
C GLY A 225 -4.20 -12.30 -37.36
N PRO A 226 -4.48 -11.53 -38.44
CA PRO A 226 -5.41 -10.40 -38.39
C PRO A 226 -6.82 -10.79 -37.94
N GLU A 227 -7.34 -11.93 -38.40
CA GLU A 227 -8.69 -12.42 -38.02
C GLU A 227 -8.79 -12.79 -36.54
N GLU A 228 -7.76 -13.46 -36.01
CA GLU A 228 -7.69 -13.80 -34.59
C GLU A 228 -7.61 -12.52 -33.75
N LEU A 229 -6.81 -11.54 -34.19
CA LEU A 229 -6.66 -10.26 -33.50
C LEU A 229 -7.96 -9.45 -33.50
N ALA A 230 -8.66 -9.40 -34.64
CA ALA A 230 -9.96 -8.73 -34.75
C ALA A 230 -11.00 -9.38 -33.83
N ARG A 231 -11.03 -10.72 -33.77
CA ARG A 231 -11.94 -11.45 -32.87
C ARG A 231 -11.65 -11.13 -31.40
N GLU A 232 -10.38 -11.14 -31.00
CA GLU A 232 -9.97 -10.86 -29.62
C GLU A 232 -10.30 -9.40 -29.21
N MET A 233 -10.10 -8.45 -30.13
CA MET A 233 -10.43 -7.03 -29.91
C MET A 233 -11.93 -6.75 -29.90
N ALA A 234 -12.72 -7.58 -30.59
CA ALA A 234 -14.17 -7.49 -30.62
C ALA A 234 -14.84 -8.14 -29.40
N GLU A 235 -14.14 -9.06 -28.71
CA GLU A 235 -14.69 -9.79 -27.56
C GLU A 235 -15.21 -8.83 -26.48
N GLU A 236 -16.47 -9.02 -26.09
CA GLU A 236 -17.10 -8.31 -24.99
C GLU A 236 -16.83 -9.04 -23.66
N GLY A 237 -15.54 -9.25 -23.35
CA GLY A 237 -15.16 -9.89 -22.11
C GLY A 237 -15.34 -8.92 -20.92
N GLY A 238 -16.26 -9.26 -20.01
CA GLY A 238 -16.49 -8.56 -18.75
C GLY A 238 -17.19 -7.20 -18.84
N SER A 239 -17.36 -6.54 -17.69
CA SER A 239 -18.13 -5.29 -17.59
C SER A 239 -17.30 -4.05 -17.98
N PHE A 240 -16.84 -3.97 -19.23
CA PHE A 240 -16.07 -2.81 -19.71
C PHE A 240 -16.84 -1.49 -19.58
N ALA A 241 -18.17 -1.53 -19.64
CA ALA A 241 -19.02 -0.36 -19.39
C ALA A 241 -18.79 0.25 -18.00
N THR A 242 -18.58 -0.58 -16.97
CA THR A 242 -18.21 -0.12 -15.63
C THR A 242 -16.85 0.57 -15.65
N VAL A 243 -15.87 -0.01 -16.33
CA VAL A 243 -14.52 0.56 -16.45
C VAL A 243 -14.55 1.91 -17.15
N ARG A 244 -15.23 2.01 -18.29
CA ARG A 244 -15.42 3.26 -19.03
C ARG A 244 -15.99 4.34 -18.11
N GLY A 245 -17.02 4.03 -17.31
CA GLY A 245 -17.58 4.99 -16.35
C GLY A 245 -16.63 5.40 -15.22
N LEU A 246 -15.71 4.52 -14.80
CA LEU A 246 -14.72 4.80 -13.76
C LEU A 246 -13.58 5.68 -14.25
N VAL A 247 -13.11 5.47 -15.48
CA VAL A 247 -12.00 6.22 -16.08
C VAL A 247 -12.45 7.44 -16.89
N ASP A 248 -13.71 7.86 -16.74
CA ASP A 248 -14.23 9.05 -17.42
C ASP A 248 -13.77 10.33 -16.69
N PRO A 249 -12.83 11.11 -17.25
CA PRO A 249 -12.35 12.33 -16.62
C PRO A 249 -13.44 13.40 -16.51
N HIS A 250 -14.52 13.32 -17.32
CA HIS A 250 -15.64 14.26 -17.23
C HIS A 250 -16.54 13.99 -16.01
N ARG A 251 -16.51 12.75 -15.48
CA ARG A 251 -17.29 12.36 -14.31
C ARG A 251 -16.48 12.40 -13.03
N GLN A 252 -15.24 11.92 -13.09
CA GLN A 252 -14.40 11.65 -11.92
C GLN A 252 -13.25 12.66 -11.77
N GLY A 253 -12.97 13.45 -12.81
CA GLY A 253 -11.79 14.31 -12.88
C GLY A 253 -10.50 13.53 -13.15
N GLU A 254 -9.36 14.18 -12.90
CA GLU A 254 -8.05 13.53 -12.93
C GLU A 254 -7.96 12.50 -11.81
N MET A 255 -7.49 11.29 -12.13
CA MET A 255 -7.27 10.21 -11.18
C MET A 255 -5.79 9.87 -11.08
N LYS A 256 -5.37 9.45 -9.88
CA LYS A 256 -4.10 8.76 -9.62
C LYS A 256 -4.36 7.25 -9.67
N ILE A 257 -3.77 6.55 -10.62
CA ILE A 257 -4.01 5.12 -10.85
C ILE A 257 -2.76 4.33 -10.47
N LEU A 258 -2.88 3.38 -9.55
CA LEU A 258 -1.80 2.42 -9.25
C LEU A 258 -1.97 1.17 -10.13
N TYR A 259 -1.01 0.93 -11.01
CA TYR A 259 -1.02 -0.20 -11.94
C TYR A 259 -0.07 -1.31 -11.49
N LEU A 260 -0.60 -2.52 -11.31
CA LEU A 260 0.13 -3.72 -10.92
C LEU A 260 0.22 -4.68 -12.14
N PRO A 261 1.38 -4.76 -12.81
CA PRO A 261 1.58 -5.68 -13.92
C PRO A 261 1.73 -7.13 -13.44
N ASP A 262 1.70 -8.06 -14.39
CA ASP A 262 1.82 -9.51 -14.13
C ASP A 262 3.16 -10.08 -14.63
N VAL A 263 3.33 -10.15 -15.96
CA VAL A 263 4.48 -10.78 -16.62
C VAL A 263 5.13 -9.90 -17.69
N SER A 264 6.44 -10.04 -17.87
CA SER A 264 7.21 -9.50 -19.00
C SER A 264 6.69 -10.04 -20.33
N GLY A 265 6.94 -9.30 -21.41
CA GLY A 265 6.22 -9.47 -22.68
C GLY A 265 4.89 -8.72 -22.64
N GLY A 266 3.93 -9.19 -21.84
CA GLY A 266 2.65 -8.51 -21.63
C GLY A 266 2.82 -7.08 -21.11
N PHE A 267 3.87 -6.82 -20.33
CA PHE A 267 4.23 -5.49 -19.83
C PHE A 267 4.48 -4.45 -20.93
N VAL A 268 4.96 -4.84 -22.11
CA VAL A 268 5.14 -3.91 -23.24
C VAL A 268 3.79 -3.35 -23.71
N ILE A 269 2.76 -4.19 -23.72
CA ILE A 269 1.39 -3.79 -24.05
C ILE A 269 0.77 -3.00 -22.88
N ASP A 270 1.11 -3.37 -21.63
CA ASP A 270 0.71 -2.60 -20.45
C ASP A 270 1.19 -1.14 -20.53
N VAL A 271 2.38 -0.88 -21.08
CA VAL A 271 2.84 0.51 -21.26
C VAL A 271 2.02 1.27 -22.30
N LEU A 272 1.52 0.61 -23.36
CA LEU A 272 0.56 1.24 -24.28
C LEU A 272 -0.73 1.59 -23.55
N PHE A 273 -1.24 0.66 -22.74
CA PHE A 273 -2.42 0.86 -21.91
C PHE A 273 -2.26 2.05 -20.96
N VAL A 274 -1.12 2.12 -20.27
CA VAL A 274 -0.77 3.25 -19.39
C VAL A 274 -0.72 4.55 -20.18
N ARG A 275 -0.10 4.58 -21.36
CA ARG A 275 -0.06 5.79 -22.21
C ARG A 275 -1.45 6.25 -22.63
N THR A 276 -2.39 5.34 -22.87
CA THR A 276 -3.79 5.70 -23.16
C THR A 276 -4.46 6.36 -21.96
N LEU A 277 -4.24 5.85 -20.74
CA LEU A 277 -4.71 6.51 -19.51
C LEU A 277 -4.11 7.91 -19.32
N LEU A 278 -2.82 8.10 -19.64
CA LEU A 278 -2.18 9.41 -19.59
C LEU A 278 -2.79 10.38 -20.61
N ARG A 279 -3.11 9.91 -21.83
CA ARG A 279 -3.81 10.72 -22.85
C ARG A 279 -5.22 11.13 -22.42
N MET A 280 -5.86 10.35 -21.55
CA MET A 280 -7.14 10.68 -20.94
C MET A 280 -7.02 11.68 -19.78
N GLY A 281 -5.80 12.10 -19.43
CA GLY A 281 -5.53 13.10 -18.40
C GLY A 281 -5.33 12.54 -17.00
N HIS A 282 -5.17 11.22 -16.84
CA HIS A 282 -4.87 10.61 -15.55
C HIS A 282 -3.35 10.55 -15.29
N ARG A 283 -2.98 10.32 -14.03
CA ARG A 283 -1.62 10.02 -13.62
C ARG A 283 -1.51 8.55 -13.25
N VAL A 284 -0.41 7.92 -13.62
CA VAL A 284 -0.22 6.49 -13.40
C VAL A 284 1.05 6.21 -12.63
N ILE A 285 0.93 5.38 -11.60
CA ILE A 285 2.03 4.83 -10.81
C ILE A 285 2.11 3.35 -11.16
N VAL A 286 3.23 2.90 -11.73
CA VAL A 286 3.46 1.48 -12.05
C VAL A 286 4.33 0.88 -10.94
N ALA A 287 3.83 -0.17 -10.28
CA ALA A 287 4.59 -0.87 -9.25
C ALA A 287 5.19 -2.18 -9.77
N LEU A 288 6.52 -2.24 -9.84
CA LEU A 288 7.28 -3.40 -10.31
C LEU A 288 7.88 -4.18 -9.13
N LYS A 289 8.34 -5.40 -9.36
CA LYS A 289 9.02 -6.18 -8.33
C LYS A 289 10.38 -5.56 -8.00
N GLU A 290 10.78 -5.63 -6.73
CA GLU A 290 12.13 -5.21 -6.29
C GLU A 290 13.23 -6.10 -6.87
N GLY A 291 12.91 -7.33 -7.23
CA GLY A 291 13.86 -8.23 -7.85
C GLY A 291 13.20 -9.54 -8.27
N PHE A 292 14.02 -10.56 -8.51
CA PHE A 292 13.58 -11.80 -9.13
C PHE A 292 12.29 -12.40 -8.54
N TYR A 293 11.29 -12.49 -9.40
CA TYR A 293 10.08 -13.28 -9.20
C TYR A 293 9.64 -13.88 -10.55
N PHE A 294 10.43 -14.84 -11.05
CA PHE A 294 10.20 -15.49 -12.34
C PHE A 294 10.08 -14.48 -13.49
N ASP A 295 8.99 -14.55 -14.25
CA ASP A 295 8.77 -13.74 -15.45
C ASP A 295 8.12 -12.39 -15.13
N ALA A 296 8.00 -12.00 -13.85
CA ALA A 296 7.47 -10.70 -13.46
C ALA A 296 8.49 -9.58 -13.76
N PRO A 297 8.04 -8.42 -14.28
CA PRO A 297 8.91 -7.29 -14.50
C PRO A 297 9.43 -6.72 -13.17
N THR A 298 10.71 -6.36 -13.15
CA THR A 298 11.37 -5.77 -11.99
C THR A 298 11.69 -4.30 -12.24
N PHE A 299 11.83 -3.54 -11.15
CA PHE A 299 12.23 -2.13 -11.19
C PHE A 299 13.55 -1.94 -11.96
N TRP A 300 14.50 -2.84 -11.74
CA TRP A 300 15.84 -2.81 -12.32
C TRP A 300 15.90 -3.30 -13.78
N ASP A 301 14.82 -3.88 -14.32
CA ASP A 301 14.82 -4.38 -15.70
C ASP A 301 15.08 -3.25 -16.72
N ALA A 302 14.71 -2.00 -16.40
CA ALA A 302 14.89 -0.86 -17.27
C ALA A 302 16.35 -0.39 -17.40
N GLU A 303 17.23 -0.74 -16.46
CA GLU A 303 18.68 -0.46 -16.56
C GLU A 303 19.37 -1.47 -17.48
N GLU A 304 18.83 -2.68 -17.52
CA GLU A 304 19.47 -3.81 -18.19
C GLU A 304 18.84 -4.15 -19.55
N ASP A 305 17.57 -3.83 -19.79
CA ASP A 305 16.88 -4.06 -21.07
C ASP A 305 16.67 -2.73 -21.82
N PRO A 306 17.50 -2.42 -22.83
CA PRO A 306 17.39 -1.17 -23.61
C PRO A 306 16.01 -0.97 -24.25
N LEU A 307 15.30 -2.05 -24.54
CA LEU A 307 13.94 -1.99 -25.06
C LEU A 307 13.00 -1.39 -24.01
N LEU A 308 13.05 -1.87 -22.77
CA LEU A 308 12.23 -1.32 -21.69
C LEU A 308 12.60 0.13 -21.38
N THR A 309 13.89 0.48 -21.43
CA THR A 309 14.32 1.88 -21.33
C THR A 309 13.63 2.75 -22.39
N SER A 310 13.55 2.27 -23.63
CA SER A 310 12.90 3.00 -24.73
C SER A 310 11.38 3.06 -24.59
N VAL A 311 10.75 1.98 -24.13
CA VAL A 311 9.29 1.88 -23.95
C VAL A 311 8.82 2.74 -22.78
N LEU A 312 9.62 2.82 -21.70
CA LEU A 312 9.36 3.65 -20.53
C LEU A 312 9.97 5.06 -20.62
N ALA A 313 10.40 5.49 -21.81
CA ALA A 313 10.92 6.84 -22.00
C ALA A 313 9.91 7.89 -21.52
N GLY A 314 10.37 8.80 -20.65
CA GLY A 314 9.53 9.83 -20.01
C GLY A 314 8.89 9.41 -18.69
N ALA A 315 9.07 8.16 -18.24
CA ALA A 315 8.71 7.74 -16.88
C ALA A 315 9.74 8.23 -15.85
N TYR A 316 9.27 8.60 -14.66
CA TYR A 316 10.14 8.91 -13.52
C TYR A 316 10.29 7.68 -12.61
N PHE A 317 11.52 7.25 -12.36
CA PHE A 317 11.81 6.12 -11.47
C PHE A 317 12.08 6.65 -10.06
N LEU A 318 11.22 6.29 -9.11
CA LEU A 318 11.41 6.63 -7.69
C LEU A 318 12.02 5.43 -6.97
N GLU A 319 13.33 5.51 -6.75
CA GLU A 319 14.13 4.44 -6.10
C GLU A 319 13.88 4.33 -4.59
N ASP A 320 13.51 5.43 -3.92
CA ASP A 320 13.31 5.41 -2.48
C ASP A 320 12.09 4.57 -2.08
N ASN A 321 12.34 3.40 -1.50
CA ASN A 321 11.34 2.46 -0.98
C ASN A 321 10.69 2.92 0.35
N ARG A 322 11.14 4.04 0.92
CA ARG A 322 10.60 4.65 2.15
C ARG A 322 10.19 6.12 1.97
N ALA A 323 9.91 6.54 0.73
CA ALA A 323 9.58 7.90 0.37
C ALA A 323 8.46 8.49 1.22
N GLY A 324 8.71 9.68 1.79
CA GLY A 324 7.75 10.50 2.53
C GLY A 324 6.48 10.81 1.74
N LYS A 325 5.36 11.12 2.43
CA LYS A 325 4.13 11.58 1.75
C LYS A 325 4.40 12.78 0.85
N ASN A 326 5.13 13.78 1.36
CA ASN A 326 5.44 15.01 0.62
C ASN A 326 6.29 14.76 -0.63
N ASP A 327 7.32 13.91 -0.50
CA ASP A 327 8.19 13.57 -1.63
C ASP A 327 7.44 12.78 -2.69
N LEU A 328 6.64 11.77 -2.29
CA LEU A 328 5.83 11.00 -3.21
C LEU A 328 4.81 11.88 -3.94
N LEU A 329 4.11 12.77 -3.22
CA LEU A 329 3.13 13.69 -3.83
C LEU A 329 3.78 14.70 -4.77
N ARG A 330 4.97 15.22 -4.43
CA ARG A 330 5.76 16.09 -5.33
C ARG A 330 6.10 15.35 -6.61
N VAL A 331 6.65 14.14 -6.50
CA VAL A 331 7.04 13.31 -7.65
C VAL A 331 5.85 13.00 -8.55
N ILE A 332 4.71 12.58 -7.97
CA ILE A 332 3.48 12.31 -8.74
C ILE A 332 2.97 13.57 -9.44
N ARG A 333 3.10 14.75 -8.84
CA ARG A 333 2.64 16.01 -9.44
C ARG A 333 3.55 16.46 -10.59
N GLU A 334 4.85 16.30 -10.43
CA GLU A 334 5.85 16.70 -11.44
C GLU A 334 5.91 15.72 -12.62
N ASN A 335 5.54 14.45 -12.39
CA ASN A 335 5.69 13.38 -13.37
C ASN A 335 4.36 12.64 -13.58
N PRO A 336 3.78 12.61 -14.80
CA PRO A 336 2.50 11.95 -15.05
C PRO A 336 2.61 10.41 -15.00
N LEU A 337 3.81 9.86 -15.25
CA LEU A 337 4.12 8.43 -15.14
C LEU A 337 5.26 8.23 -14.15
N VAL A 338 4.98 7.53 -13.05
CA VAL A 338 5.95 7.19 -12.02
C VAL A 338 6.10 5.67 -11.95
N VAL A 339 7.33 5.18 -11.88
CA VAL A 339 7.65 3.77 -11.66
C VAL A 339 8.23 3.63 -10.25
N ILE A 340 7.68 2.70 -9.47
CA ILE A 340 8.12 2.38 -8.11
C ILE A 340 8.39 0.89 -7.98
N SER A 341 9.19 0.52 -6.98
CA SER A 341 9.29 -0.85 -6.53
C SER A 341 8.22 -1.17 -5.49
N ASP A 342 7.64 -2.37 -5.58
CA ASP A 342 6.77 -2.91 -4.54
C ASP A 342 7.56 -3.39 -3.31
N GLY A 343 8.89 -3.39 -3.35
CA GLY A 343 9.78 -3.79 -2.25
C GLY A 343 9.93 -5.31 -2.08
N THR A 344 9.32 -6.12 -2.96
CA THR A 344 9.21 -7.56 -2.78
C THR A 344 9.81 -8.39 -3.92
N ARG A 345 10.14 -9.64 -3.59
CA ARG A 345 10.55 -10.69 -4.54
C ARG A 345 9.59 -11.88 -4.47
N GLU A 346 8.30 -11.58 -4.33
CA GLU A 346 7.23 -12.55 -4.14
C GLU A 346 5.92 -12.08 -4.76
N ARG A 347 4.92 -12.98 -4.77
CA ARG A 347 3.54 -12.62 -5.08
C ARG A 347 3.06 -11.50 -4.16
N LEU A 348 2.24 -10.57 -4.66
CA LEU A 348 1.68 -9.46 -3.90
C LEU A 348 1.34 -9.87 -2.47
N ASN A 349 1.96 -9.21 -1.50
CA ASN A 349 1.82 -9.48 -0.09
C ASN A 349 1.86 -8.14 0.63
N LEU A 350 0.68 -7.61 0.98
CA LEU A 350 0.54 -6.26 1.54
C LEU A 350 1.21 -6.10 2.92
N HIS A 351 1.56 -7.20 3.59
CA HIS A 351 2.42 -7.14 4.77
C HIS A 351 3.88 -6.86 4.44
N ARG A 352 4.34 -7.10 3.22
CA ARG A 352 5.76 -7.09 2.85
C ARG A 352 6.14 -5.98 1.88
N VAL A 353 5.15 -5.24 1.39
CA VAL A 353 5.39 -4.17 0.42
C VAL A 353 6.18 -3.02 1.03
N SER A 354 6.87 -2.28 0.16
CA SER A 354 7.58 -1.06 0.54
C SER A 354 6.62 -0.01 1.13
N VAL A 355 7.17 0.91 1.92
CA VAL A 355 6.40 2.04 2.47
C VAL A 355 5.92 2.95 1.34
N THR A 356 6.78 3.15 0.33
CA THR A 356 6.43 3.90 -0.89
C THR A 356 5.24 3.27 -1.62
N PHE A 357 5.21 1.94 -1.76
CA PHE A 357 4.06 1.24 -2.34
C PHE A 357 2.78 1.44 -1.52
N ALA A 358 2.85 1.26 -0.20
CA ALA A 358 1.68 1.44 0.67
C ALA A 358 1.13 2.87 0.61
N ARG A 359 2.00 3.88 0.54
CA ARG A 359 1.62 5.28 0.34
C ARG A 359 1.07 5.52 -1.07
N ALA A 360 1.66 4.94 -2.11
CA ALA A 360 1.13 5.04 -3.47
C ALA A 360 -0.28 4.45 -3.58
N TRP A 361 -0.53 3.32 -2.91
CA TRP A 361 -1.87 2.75 -2.78
C TRP A 361 -2.82 3.72 -2.07
N LYS A 362 -2.41 4.28 -0.93
CA LYS A 362 -3.20 5.28 -0.21
C LYS A 362 -3.53 6.48 -1.11
N GLU A 363 -2.58 6.97 -1.88
CA GLU A 363 -2.76 8.15 -2.73
C GLU A 363 -3.52 7.86 -4.02
N ALA A 364 -3.60 6.60 -4.46
CA ALA A 364 -4.38 6.21 -5.62
C ALA A 364 -5.88 6.45 -5.43
N ASP A 365 -6.59 6.68 -6.52
CA ASP A 365 -8.05 6.66 -6.61
C ASP A 365 -8.54 5.28 -7.05
N LEU A 366 -7.77 4.63 -7.94
CA LEU A 366 -8.06 3.31 -8.50
C LEU A 366 -6.78 2.46 -8.51
N VAL A 367 -6.91 1.18 -8.14
CA VAL A 367 -5.87 0.17 -8.33
C VAL A 367 -6.27 -0.73 -9.50
N ILE A 368 -5.42 -0.82 -10.51
CA ILE A 368 -5.59 -1.74 -11.64
C ILE A 368 -4.59 -2.88 -11.49
N ALA A 369 -5.08 -4.11 -11.40
CA ALA A 369 -4.26 -5.27 -11.09
C ALA A 369 -4.42 -6.40 -12.11
N LYS A 370 -3.36 -6.64 -12.87
CA LYS A 370 -3.32 -7.64 -13.94
C LYS A 370 -2.92 -9.02 -13.41
N GLY A 371 -3.51 -10.07 -13.98
CA GLY A 371 -3.05 -11.45 -13.83
C GLY A 371 -3.73 -12.25 -12.73
N GLU A 372 -3.70 -13.57 -12.88
CA GLU A 372 -4.36 -14.54 -11.99
C GLU A 372 -3.87 -14.41 -10.54
N PHE A 373 -2.58 -14.12 -10.32
CA PHE A 373 -2.05 -14.05 -8.96
C PHE A 373 -2.49 -12.81 -8.19
N ASN A 374 -2.66 -11.68 -8.88
CA ASN A 374 -3.22 -10.47 -8.29
C ASN A 374 -4.73 -10.63 -8.06
N HIS A 375 -5.45 -11.18 -9.04
CA HIS A 375 -6.87 -11.52 -8.90
C HIS A 375 -7.14 -12.37 -7.66
N ARG A 376 -6.40 -13.48 -7.48
CA ARG A 376 -6.55 -14.33 -6.29
C ARG A 376 -6.29 -13.57 -4.98
N ARG A 377 -5.42 -12.55 -4.98
CA ARG A 377 -5.08 -11.82 -3.77
C ARG A 377 -6.09 -10.73 -3.41
N LEU A 378 -6.75 -10.15 -4.42
CA LEU A 378 -7.59 -8.97 -4.25
C LEU A 378 -9.09 -9.29 -4.37
N LEU A 379 -9.46 -10.28 -5.18
CA LEU A 379 -10.86 -10.59 -5.49
C LEU A 379 -11.37 -11.80 -4.71
N LEU A 380 -10.55 -12.83 -4.56
CA LEU A 380 -10.93 -14.09 -3.87
C LEU A 380 -10.69 -14.05 -2.35
N THR A 381 -10.86 -12.87 -1.76
CA THR A 381 -10.80 -12.65 -0.31
C THR A 381 -11.98 -11.83 0.17
N SER A 382 -12.50 -12.15 1.34
CA SER A 382 -13.60 -11.43 2.01
C SER A 382 -13.16 -10.05 2.51
N HIS A 383 -11.86 -9.83 2.75
CA HIS A 383 -11.36 -8.52 3.15
C HIS A 383 -11.63 -7.47 2.07
N GLN A 384 -12.07 -6.30 2.51
CA GLN A 384 -12.24 -5.13 1.65
C GLN A 384 -10.99 -4.26 1.67
N PHE A 385 -10.83 -3.45 0.62
CA PHE A 385 -9.66 -2.58 0.45
C PHE A 385 -10.07 -1.12 0.54
N THR A 386 -9.12 -0.26 0.84
CA THR A 386 -9.35 1.18 0.97
C THR A 386 -9.58 1.87 -0.38
N ARG A 387 -9.26 1.19 -1.49
CA ARG A 387 -9.35 1.71 -2.86
C ARG A 387 -10.15 0.79 -3.74
N ASP A 388 -10.75 1.37 -4.76
CA ASP A 388 -11.44 0.63 -5.80
C ASP A 388 -10.41 -0.20 -6.56
N ILE A 389 -10.74 -1.45 -6.86
CA ILE A 389 -9.84 -2.40 -7.53
C ILE A 389 -10.48 -2.88 -8.81
N LEU A 390 -9.79 -2.67 -9.92
CA LEU A 390 -10.08 -3.30 -11.19
C LEU A 390 -9.06 -4.42 -11.43
N SER A 391 -9.53 -5.67 -11.52
CA SER A 391 -8.65 -6.80 -11.85
C SER A 391 -9.03 -7.41 -13.18
N PHE A 392 -8.02 -7.76 -13.97
CA PHE A 392 -8.23 -8.42 -15.24
C PHE A 392 -7.19 -9.50 -15.47
N ARG A 393 -7.59 -10.58 -16.12
CA ARG A 393 -6.79 -11.79 -16.29
C ARG A 393 -7.31 -12.63 -17.44
N ARG A 394 -6.54 -13.66 -17.78
CA ARG A 394 -6.99 -14.76 -18.63
C ARG A 394 -7.08 -16.03 -17.79
N ASP A 395 -8.19 -16.77 -17.89
CA ASP A 395 -8.36 -18.04 -17.18
C ASP A 395 -7.54 -19.18 -17.83
N ARG A 396 -7.63 -20.39 -17.24
CA ARG A 396 -6.89 -21.56 -17.74
C ARG A 396 -7.42 -22.04 -19.09
N GLU A 397 -8.68 -21.74 -19.41
CA GLU A 397 -9.34 -22.03 -20.68
C GLU A 397 -9.02 -20.98 -21.76
N GLY A 398 -8.30 -19.91 -21.40
CA GLY A 398 -7.89 -18.86 -22.34
C GLY A 398 -8.91 -17.72 -22.49
N ARG A 399 -9.97 -17.64 -21.68
CA ARG A 399 -10.97 -16.57 -21.73
C ARG A 399 -10.54 -15.36 -20.92
N PHE A 400 -10.86 -14.17 -21.44
CA PHE A 400 -10.58 -12.90 -20.77
C PHE A 400 -11.63 -12.59 -19.70
N HIS A 401 -11.18 -12.15 -18.52
CA HIS A 401 -12.02 -11.74 -17.40
C HIS A 401 -11.64 -10.33 -16.95
N LEU A 402 -12.66 -9.51 -16.65
CA LEU A 402 -12.53 -8.15 -16.15
C LEU A 402 -13.54 -7.95 -15.02
N GLU A 403 -13.02 -7.78 -13.81
CA GLU A 403 -13.76 -7.83 -12.55
C GLU A 403 -13.47 -6.59 -11.71
N PHE A 404 -14.49 -6.05 -11.05
CA PHE A 404 -14.39 -4.83 -10.24
C PHE A 404 -14.76 -5.13 -8.79
N LYS A 405 -13.92 -4.69 -7.85
CA LYS A 405 -14.19 -4.73 -6.41
C LYS A 405 -14.22 -3.29 -5.88
N PRO A 406 -15.38 -2.80 -5.39
CA PRO A 406 -15.44 -1.47 -4.82
C PRO A 406 -14.64 -1.41 -3.52
N LYS A 407 -14.15 -0.22 -3.19
CA LYS A 407 -13.57 0.08 -1.87
C LYS A 407 -14.57 -0.13 -0.75
N ALA A 408 -14.07 -0.33 0.47
CA ALA A 408 -14.89 -0.51 1.65
C ALA A 408 -15.83 0.70 1.89
N PRO A 409 -17.12 0.46 2.21
CA PRO A 409 -18.06 1.52 2.51
C PRO A 409 -17.58 2.29 3.74
N GLY A 410 -17.70 3.62 3.71
CA GLY A 410 -17.20 4.48 4.80
C GLY A 410 -15.72 4.86 4.70
N THR A 411 -14.93 4.28 3.78
CA THR A 411 -13.56 4.76 3.55
C THR A 411 -13.58 6.15 2.92
N ARG A 412 -13.27 7.16 3.73
CA ARG A 412 -13.07 8.53 3.25
C ARG A 412 -11.61 8.74 2.86
N LYS A 413 -11.38 9.27 1.66
CA LYS A 413 -10.07 9.77 1.24
C LYS A 413 -10.06 11.26 1.47
N PHE A 414 -9.14 11.75 2.30
CA PHE A 414 -8.83 13.17 2.37
C PHE A 414 -7.86 13.51 1.25
N THR A 415 -8.27 14.40 0.34
CA THR A 415 -7.38 14.88 -0.71
C THR A 415 -6.40 15.91 -0.14
N GLU A 416 -5.29 16.17 -0.86
CA GLU A 416 -4.37 17.24 -0.47
C GLU A 416 -5.08 18.60 -0.42
N ALA A 417 -6.08 18.82 -1.28
CA ALA A 417 -6.89 20.02 -1.27
C ALA A 417 -7.74 20.11 0.01
N ASP A 418 -8.37 19.01 0.43
CA ASP A 418 -9.15 18.97 1.68
C ASP A 418 -8.28 19.31 2.89
N ILE A 419 -7.10 18.69 2.98
CA ILE A 419 -6.17 18.94 4.08
C ILE A 419 -5.64 20.39 4.04
N LYS A 420 -5.34 20.93 2.85
CA LYS A 420 -4.95 22.34 2.70
C LYS A 420 -6.05 23.30 3.09
N ASN A 421 -7.30 23.01 2.71
CA ASN A 421 -8.45 23.84 3.05
C ASN A 421 -8.66 23.86 4.56
N LYS A 422 -8.58 22.70 5.23
CA LYS A 422 -8.61 22.62 6.70
C LYS A 422 -7.49 23.44 7.35
N ALA A 423 -6.26 23.32 6.83
CA ALA A 423 -5.15 24.14 7.33
C ALA A 423 -5.43 25.64 7.14
N GLU A 424 -5.98 26.06 5.99
CA GLU A 424 -6.30 27.46 5.73
C GLU A 424 -7.45 27.97 6.60
N GLU A 425 -8.47 27.15 6.88
CA GLU A 425 -9.54 27.48 7.83
C GLU A 425 -8.98 27.78 9.22
N ILE A 426 -8.05 26.94 9.72
CA ILE A 426 -7.37 27.16 11.00
C ILE A 426 -6.55 28.45 10.95
N ILE A 427 -5.75 28.66 9.89
CA ILE A 427 -4.94 29.87 9.69
C ILE A 427 -5.82 31.11 9.66
N GLN A 428 -6.98 31.06 9.00
CA GLN A 428 -7.92 32.18 8.93
C GLN A 428 -8.55 32.49 10.28
N GLY A 429 -8.82 31.46 11.09
CA GLY A 429 -9.19 31.60 12.50
C GLY A 429 -8.12 32.33 13.31
N MET A 430 -6.85 31.94 13.15
CA MET A 430 -5.70 32.60 13.81
C MET A 430 -5.55 34.06 13.36
N ARG A 431 -5.68 34.36 12.06
CA ARG A 431 -5.64 35.74 11.54
C ARG A 431 -6.75 36.59 12.16
N SER A 432 -7.97 36.07 12.22
CA SER A 432 -9.12 36.76 12.81
C SER A 432 -8.90 37.03 14.30
N ALA A 433 -8.33 36.07 15.03
CA ALA A 433 -7.98 36.25 16.43
C ALA A 433 -6.95 37.38 16.63
N ARG A 434 -5.87 37.42 15.84
CA ARG A 434 -4.89 38.52 15.90
C ARG A 434 -5.50 39.87 15.57
N LEU A 435 -6.35 39.94 14.55
CA LEU A 435 -7.07 41.17 14.20
C LEU A 435 -7.99 41.65 15.34
N SER A 436 -8.53 40.73 16.15
CA SER A 436 -9.29 41.06 17.36
C SER A 436 -8.42 41.38 18.59
N GLY A 437 -7.10 41.51 18.42
CA GLY A 437 -6.16 41.83 19.50
C GLY A 437 -5.81 40.66 20.42
N LYS A 438 -6.16 39.42 20.04
CA LYS A 438 -5.81 38.22 20.82
C LYS A 438 -4.43 37.71 20.45
N SER A 439 -3.70 37.21 21.44
CA SER A 439 -2.48 36.42 21.23
C SER A 439 -2.84 35.01 20.78
N VAL A 440 -2.08 34.43 19.85
CA VAL A 440 -2.32 33.06 19.38
C VAL A 440 -1.35 32.09 20.05
N MET A 441 -1.90 31.07 20.72
CA MET A 441 -1.15 30.01 21.37
C MET A 441 -1.36 28.67 20.66
N PHE A 442 -0.26 27.97 20.35
CA PHE A 442 -0.30 26.58 19.88
C PHE A 442 0.08 25.64 21.02
N TYR A 443 -0.78 24.65 21.32
CA TYR A 443 -0.55 23.70 22.41
C TYR A 443 -0.11 22.32 21.88
N SER A 444 1.17 22.00 22.01
CA SER A 444 1.77 20.72 21.62
C SER A 444 1.71 19.72 22.76
N ALA A 445 1.08 18.56 22.56
CA ALA A 445 0.83 17.59 23.62
C ALA A 445 1.09 16.13 23.20
N ILE A 446 1.26 15.26 24.19
CA ILE A 446 1.45 13.83 23.96
C ILE A 446 0.12 13.21 23.49
N ILE A 447 -0.04 13.02 22.19
CA ILE A 447 -1.20 12.33 21.61
C ILE A 447 -0.70 11.11 20.85
N GLY A 448 -1.22 9.93 21.21
CA GLY A 448 -0.90 8.66 20.56
C GLY A 448 0.52 8.12 20.80
N SER A 449 1.36 8.79 21.60
CA SER A 449 2.73 8.32 21.93
C SER A 449 2.82 7.47 23.21
N ILE A 450 1.72 7.33 23.95
CA ILE A 450 1.59 6.38 25.06
C ILE A 450 0.70 5.22 24.60
N PRO A 451 1.23 3.98 24.54
CA PRO A 451 0.47 2.80 24.13
C PRO A 451 -0.81 2.64 24.95
N GLY A 452 -1.94 2.42 24.29
CA GLY A 452 -3.27 2.14 24.84
C GLY A 452 -4.00 3.37 25.37
N GLN A 453 -3.46 4.58 25.19
CA GLN A 453 -3.91 5.77 25.92
C GLN A 453 -4.36 6.93 25.03
N THR A 454 -4.60 6.73 23.73
CA THR A 454 -4.95 7.83 22.80
C THR A 454 -6.21 8.59 23.21
N GLN A 455 -7.31 7.89 23.55
CA GLN A 455 -8.53 8.56 24.04
C GLN A 455 -8.29 9.32 25.34
N ARG A 456 -7.49 8.73 26.24
CA ARG A 456 -7.13 9.36 27.51
C ARG A 456 -6.25 10.59 27.31
N ALA A 457 -5.33 10.54 26.35
CA ALA A 457 -4.51 11.67 25.95
C ALA A 457 -5.37 12.84 25.43
N ILE A 458 -6.34 12.55 24.57
CA ILE A 458 -7.30 13.56 24.09
C ILE A 458 -8.06 14.17 25.27
N ALA A 459 -8.54 13.36 26.21
CA ALA A 459 -9.24 13.86 27.39
C ALA A 459 -8.37 14.77 28.28
N VAL A 460 -7.12 14.35 28.55
CA VAL A 460 -6.13 15.12 29.31
C VAL A 460 -5.88 16.48 28.65
N VAL A 461 -5.63 16.50 27.34
CA VAL A 461 -5.38 17.73 26.58
C VAL A 461 -6.60 18.66 26.59
N ASN A 462 -7.79 18.12 26.36
CA ASN A 462 -9.03 18.89 26.35
C ASN A 462 -9.31 19.52 27.72
N ALA A 463 -9.10 18.78 28.82
CA ALA A 463 -9.28 19.29 30.17
C ALA A 463 -8.35 20.47 30.47
N PHE A 464 -7.06 20.35 30.10
CA PHE A 464 -6.10 21.43 30.33
C PHE A 464 -6.40 22.66 29.50
N ILE A 465 -6.74 22.48 28.22
CA ILE A 465 -7.02 23.61 27.34
C ILE A 465 -8.30 24.33 27.75
N ALA A 466 -9.32 23.62 28.24
CA ALA A 466 -10.50 24.25 28.84
C ALA A 466 -10.09 25.16 30.02
N HIS A 467 -9.24 24.66 30.92
CA HIS A 467 -8.70 25.44 32.03
C HIS A 467 -7.88 26.66 31.57
N LEU A 468 -7.06 26.52 30.53
CA LEU A 468 -6.31 27.65 29.97
C LEU A 468 -7.23 28.69 29.33
N ARG A 469 -8.28 28.26 28.60
CA ARG A 469 -9.26 29.15 27.96
C ARG A 469 -10.03 29.99 28.99
N GLU A 470 -10.32 29.44 30.17
CA GLU A 470 -10.94 30.18 31.28
C GLU A 470 -10.01 31.24 31.88
N ARG A 471 -8.71 30.94 31.97
CA ARG A 471 -7.72 31.84 32.62
C ARG A 471 -7.12 32.88 31.67
N LEU A 472 -7.03 32.58 30.39
CA LEU A 472 -6.36 33.40 29.36
C LEU A 472 -7.38 34.01 28.40
N THR A 473 -8.19 34.94 28.88
CA THR A 473 -9.28 35.57 28.12
C THR A 473 -8.83 36.32 26.86
N GLY A 474 -7.57 36.78 26.82
CA GLY A 474 -6.93 37.45 25.68
C GLY A 474 -6.20 36.51 24.70
N THR A 475 -6.33 35.19 24.84
CA THR A 475 -5.56 34.23 24.06
C THR A 475 -6.47 33.31 23.25
N TYR A 476 -6.15 33.12 21.98
CA TYR A 476 -6.75 32.12 21.11
C TYR A 476 -5.88 30.87 21.08
N ILE A 477 -6.37 29.78 21.67
CA ILE A 477 -5.61 28.53 21.86
C ILE A 477 -6.01 27.50 20.81
N ILE A 478 -5.05 27.12 19.97
CA ILE A 478 -5.15 26.00 19.05
C ILE A 478 -4.93 24.70 19.82
N ASN A 479 -5.95 23.84 19.80
CA ASN A 479 -5.92 22.50 20.37
C ASN A 479 -5.79 21.47 19.25
N PRO A 480 -4.62 20.83 19.06
CA PRO A 480 -4.48 19.83 18.02
C PRO A 480 -5.44 18.65 18.15
N ALA A 481 -5.90 18.32 19.36
CA ALA A 481 -6.83 17.22 19.61
C ALA A 481 -8.25 17.50 19.08
N GLU A 482 -8.63 18.77 18.87
CA GLU A 482 -9.95 19.16 18.34
C GLU A 482 -10.09 18.94 16.83
N HIS A 483 -8.98 18.72 16.12
CA HIS A 483 -8.96 18.61 14.65
C HIS A 483 -8.64 17.18 14.17
N PHE A 484 -8.82 16.18 15.03
CA PHE A 484 -8.70 14.78 14.65
C PHE A 484 -10.01 14.30 14.01
N GLU A 485 -9.97 13.93 12.72
CA GLU A 485 -11.12 13.35 12.03
C GLU A 485 -10.84 11.91 11.64
N GLU A 486 -11.85 11.06 11.82
CA GLU A 486 -11.81 9.68 11.39
C GLU A 486 -11.55 9.60 9.87
N GLY A 487 -10.50 8.85 9.50
CA GLY A 487 -10.01 8.73 8.13
C GLY A 487 -8.79 9.58 7.79
N MET A 488 -8.37 10.52 8.65
CA MET A 488 -7.04 11.15 8.55
C MET A 488 -6.00 10.27 9.23
N ASP A 489 -4.86 10.03 8.58
CA ASP A 489 -3.73 9.36 9.23
C ASP A 489 -2.70 10.36 9.80
N ALA A 490 -1.67 9.83 10.46
CA ALA A 490 -0.59 10.64 11.02
C ALA A 490 0.14 11.48 9.96
N ASP A 491 0.31 10.98 8.74
CA ASP A 491 0.96 11.74 7.66
C ASP A 491 0.07 12.91 7.18
N ASP A 492 -1.26 12.73 7.14
CA ASP A 492 -2.24 13.78 6.83
C ASP A 492 -2.22 14.90 7.87
N LEU A 493 -2.26 14.53 9.15
CA LEU A 493 -2.21 15.49 10.26
C LEU A 493 -0.87 16.22 10.30
N MET A 494 0.26 15.52 10.14
CA MET A 494 1.57 16.16 10.10
C MET A 494 1.68 17.16 8.94
N PHE A 495 1.16 16.82 7.77
CA PHE A 495 1.11 17.72 6.62
C PHE A 495 0.26 18.97 6.88
N MET A 496 -0.91 18.79 7.49
CA MET A 496 -1.80 19.89 7.89
C MET A 496 -1.12 20.81 8.91
N TRP A 497 -0.61 20.24 10.00
CA TRP A 497 -0.05 20.97 11.12
C TRP A 497 1.23 21.69 10.75
N GLU A 498 2.12 21.10 9.95
CA GLU A 498 3.33 21.79 9.50
C GLU A 498 2.98 23.09 8.75
N ARG A 499 1.90 23.08 7.96
CA ARG A 499 1.43 24.27 7.24
C ARG A 499 0.88 25.34 8.19
N VAL A 500 0.06 24.95 9.17
CA VAL A 500 -0.47 25.84 10.21
C VAL A 500 0.68 26.41 11.07
N GLN A 501 1.58 25.57 11.51
CA GLN A 501 2.69 25.91 12.40
C GLN A 501 3.70 26.87 11.75
N ARG A 502 3.93 26.73 10.44
CA ARG A 502 4.84 27.60 9.69
C ARG A 502 4.17 28.87 9.15
N CYS A 503 2.90 29.13 9.46
CA CYS A 503 2.19 30.32 8.95
C CYS A 503 2.68 31.65 9.56
N GLY A 504 3.44 31.60 10.66
CA GLY A 504 4.00 32.78 11.31
C GLY A 504 3.01 33.61 12.13
N LEU A 505 1.86 33.04 12.50
CA LEU A 505 0.83 33.71 13.31
C LEU A 505 0.86 33.32 14.79
N ILE A 506 1.67 32.33 15.17
CA ILE A 506 1.78 31.84 16.56
C ILE A 506 2.64 32.82 17.37
N ASP A 507 2.14 33.27 18.51
CA ASP A 507 2.89 34.12 19.47
C ASP A 507 3.48 33.30 20.62
N VAL A 508 2.75 32.26 21.05
CA VAL A 508 3.17 31.36 22.11
C VAL A 508 3.07 29.92 21.66
N TRP A 509 4.19 29.20 21.70
CA TRP A 509 4.23 27.76 21.49
C TRP A 509 4.40 27.07 22.83
N ARG A 510 3.36 26.41 23.32
CA ARG A 510 3.41 25.70 24.61
C ARG A 510 3.51 24.19 24.38
N PHE A 511 4.57 23.58 24.87
CA PHE A 511 4.72 22.15 24.99
C PHE A 511 4.21 21.68 26.36
N GLN A 512 3.36 20.65 26.34
CA GLN A 512 2.79 20.02 27.53
C GLN A 512 3.90 19.59 28.50
N SER A 513 3.87 20.10 29.72
CA SER A 513 4.75 19.67 30.81
C SER A 513 4.12 18.55 31.64
N HIS A 514 4.90 17.94 32.55
CA HIS A 514 4.35 17.01 33.54
C HIS A 514 3.32 17.69 34.45
N SER A 515 3.54 18.95 34.83
CA SER A 515 2.59 19.72 35.64
C SER A 515 1.26 19.93 34.92
N ASP A 516 1.29 20.17 33.61
CA ASP A 516 0.07 20.30 32.81
C ASP A 516 -0.75 19.01 32.86
N ILE A 517 -0.08 17.86 32.77
CA ILE A 517 -0.70 16.53 32.86
C ILE A 517 -1.29 16.30 34.25
N GLU A 518 -0.55 16.58 35.32
CA GLU A 518 -1.02 16.43 36.69
C GLU A 518 -2.26 17.29 36.97
N THR A 519 -2.23 18.56 36.56
CA THR A 519 -3.39 19.46 36.66
C THR A 519 -4.57 18.95 35.84
N SER A 520 -4.34 18.38 34.66
CA SER A 520 -5.41 17.81 33.83
C SER A 520 -6.12 16.66 34.55
N PHE A 521 -5.36 15.75 35.16
CA PHE A 521 -5.91 14.62 35.92
C PHE A 521 -6.68 15.10 37.16
N GLU A 522 -6.19 16.11 37.86
CA GLU A 522 -6.89 16.76 38.97
C GLU A 522 -8.23 17.37 38.52
N LEU A 523 -8.24 18.12 37.42
CA LEU A 523 -9.47 18.69 36.82
C LEU A 523 -10.47 17.62 36.38
N MET A 524 -9.98 16.45 35.98
CA MET A 524 -10.81 15.29 35.64
C MET A 524 -11.27 14.48 36.85
N GLY A 525 -10.84 14.83 38.07
CA GLY A 525 -11.16 14.11 39.30
C GLY A 525 -10.54 12.71 39.39
N GLN A 526 -9.39 12.49 38.74
CA GLN A 526 -8.72 11.19 38.66
C GLN A 526 -7.26 11.27 39.15
N PRO A 527 -6.73 10.22 39.79
CA PRO A 527 -5.29 10.14 40.06
C PRO A 527 -4.50 9.92 38.77
N VAL A 528 -3.27 10.42 38.72
CA VAL A 528 -2.36 10.22 37.60
C VAL A 528 -1.97 8.74 37.52
N PRO A 529 -2.27 8.03 36.42
CA PRO A 529 -1.89 6.63 36.27
C PRO A 529 -0.36 6.46 36.19
N PRO A 530 0.19 5.30 36.60
CA PRO A 530 1.62 5.02 36.48
C PRO A 530 2.16 5.19 35.04
N ALA A 531 1.33 4.90 34.04
CA ALA A 531 1.67 5.07 32.63
C ALA A 531 1.86 6.54 32.21
N TRP A 532 1.41 7.52 33.01
CA TRP A 532 1.50 8.96 32.75
C TRP A 532 2.45 9.69 33.71
N ALA A 533 2.81 9.06 34.83
CA ALA A 533 3.65 9.66 35.85
C ALA A 533 5.02 10.12 35.29
N GLY A 534 5.35 11.39 35.51
CA GLY A 534 6.61 12.00 35.08
C GLY A 534 6.78 12.16 33.56
N LYS A 535 5.73 11.91 32.76
CA LYS A 535 5.78 12.13 31.31
C LYS A 535 5.44 13.57 30.96
N ASP A 536 5.98 14.03 29.84
CA ASP A 536 5.73 15.34 29.24
C ASP A 536 5.88 15.24 27.71
N ALA A 537 5.73 16.35 27.00
CA ALA A 537 5.81 16.41 25.54
C ALA A 537 7.09 15.78 24.95
N THR A 538 8.19 15.65 25.69
CA THR A 538 9.43 15.01 25.20
C THR A 538 9.27 13.52 24.89
N PHE A 539 8.19 12.90 25.38
CA PHE A 539 7.83 11.51 25.10
C PHE A 539 7.05 11.35 23.79
N SER A 540 6.77 12.43 23.06
CA SER A 540 6.08 12.40 21.77
C SER A 540 7.01 12.71 20.60
N THR A 541 7.02 11.84 19.59
CA THR A 541 7.70 12.10 18.31
C THR A 541 7.10 13.27 17.53
N GLY A 542 5.83 13.56 17.76
CA GLY A 542 5.16 14.76 17.24
C GLY A 542 5.75 16.00 17.80
N CYS A 543 5.73 16.10 19.12
CA CYS A 543 6.32 17.22 19.80
C CYS A 543 7.82 17.37 19.49
N THR A 544 8.56 16.29 19.21
CA THR A 544 9.96 16.41 18.72
C THR A 544 10.04 17.12 17.36
N LYS A 545 9.20 16.75 16.38
CA LYS A 545 9.16 17.46 15.08
C LYS A 545 8.70 18.90 15.25
N GLU A 546 7.66 19.11 16.05
CA GLU A 546 7.11 20.43 16.36
C GLU A 546 8.15 21.33 17.05
N MET A 547 8.99 20.80 17.93
CA MET A 547 10.09 21.53 18.57
C MET A 547 11.11 22.03 17.53
N HIS A 548 11.47 21.21 16.53
CA HIS A 548 12.32 21.67 15.43
C HIS A 548 11.67 22.81 14.64
N ILE A 549 10.35 22.73 14.39
CA ILE A 549 9.61 23.79 13.69
C ILE A 549 9.57 25.05 14.55
N ALA A 550 9.26 24.93 15.85
CA ALA A 550 9.16 26.03 16.79
C ALA A 550 10.49 26.81 16.88
N LEU A 551 11.62 26.12 17.05
CA LEU A 551 12.95 26.74 17.05
C LEU A 551 13.27 27.42 15.71
N SER A 552 12.94 26.76 14.59
CA SER A 552 13.10 27.34 13.25
C SER A 552 12.27 28.61 13.05
N MET A 553 11.05 28.64 13.58
CA MET A 553 10.17 29.80 13.53
C MET A 553 10.64 30.91 14.47
N GLN A 554 11.11 30.59 15.68
CA GLN A 554 11.65 31.57 16.63
C GLN A 554 12.89 32.28 16.06
N GLY A 555 13.74 31.56 15.32
CA GLY A 555 14.85 32.17 14.58
C GLY A 555 14.42 33.21 13.54
N LYS A 556 13.18 33.10 13.00
CA LYS A 556 12.59 34.09 12.07
C LYS A 556 11.75 35.14 12.76
N GLN A 557 11.15 34.81 13.91
CA GLN A 557 10.26 35.66 14.71
C GLN A 557 10.73 35.63 16.17
N PRO A 558 11.68 36.51 16.56
CA PRO A 558 12.28 36.48 17.89
C PRO A 558 11.28 36.69 19.05
N GLU A 559 10.13 37.30 18.77
CA GLU A 559 9.07 37.52 19.77
C GLU A 559 8.26 36.25 20.09
N LEU A 560 8.38 35.19 19.29
CA LEU A 560 7.75 33.90 19.56
C LEU A 560 8.28 33.31 20.88
N GLN A 561 7.37 33.10 21.82
CA GLN A 561 7.69 32.46 23.10
C GLN A 561 7.52 30.95 23.01
N ILE A 562 8.55 30.19 23.37
CA ILE A 562 8.47 28.73 23.52
C ILE A 562 8.43 28.41 25.01
N ILE A 563 7.39 27.71 25.45
CA ILE A 563 7.15 27.36 26.86
C ILE A 563 7.08 25.84 26.97
N GLY A 564 7.74 25.24 27.96
CA GLY A 564 7.66 23.80 28.23
C GLY A 564 9.01 23.19 28.60
N PRO A 565 9.18 21.87 28.40
CA PRO A 565 10.46 21.21 28.64
C PRO A 565 11.58 21.77 27.78
N ASP A 566 12.82 21.61 28.25
CA ASP A 566 14.02 22.06 27.52
C ASP A 566 14.13 21.38 26.14
N PRO A 567 14.38 22.13 25.04
CA PRO A 567 14.54 21.59 23.70
C PRO A 567 15.50 20.39 23.61
N GLU A 568 16.61 20.38 24.36
CA GLU A 568 17.59 19.28 24.32
C GLU A 568 16.98 17.92 24.70
N LYS A 569 15.92 17.92 25.52
CA LYS A 569 15.24 16.69 25.95
C LYS A 569 14.41 16.05 24.84
N PHE A 570 14.00 16.81 23.82
CA PHE A 570 13.18 16.31 22.71
C PHE A 570 13.99 15.50 21.68
N PHE A 571 15.28 15.79 21.51
CA PHE A 571 16.10 15.24 20.41
C PHE A 571 16.66 13.84 20.67
N ARG A 572 16.14 13.13 21.68
CA ARG A 572 16.51 11.74 21.99
C ARG A 572 15.79 10.70 21.10
N ARG A 573 14.68 11.08 20.46
CA ARG A 573 13.85 10.24 19.58
C ARG A 573 13.80 10.87 18.19
N ARG A 574 13.89 10.07 17.11
CA ARG A 574 14.18 10.63 15.77
C ARG A 574 13.05 10.51 14.74
N GLU A 575 12.21 9.46 14.76
CA GLU A 575 11.24 9.25 13.67
C GLU A 575 9.92 8.59 14.11
N TYR A 576 8.81 9.07 13.53
CA TYR A 576 7.50 8.42 13.62
C TYR A 576 7.49 7.07 12.88
N GLY A 577 6.71 6.12 13.39
CA GLY A 577 6.35 4.93 12.62
C GLY A 577 5.45 5.29 11.44
N VAL A 578 5.56 4.52 10.35
CA VAL A 578 4.74 4.72 9.14
C VAL A 578 3.27 4.56 9.48
N GLY A 579 2.47 5.62 9.29
CA GLY A 579 1.04 5.63 9.64
C GLY A 579 0.73 5.70 11.14
N LYS A 580 1.73 5.83 12.03
CA LYS A 580 1.57 5.83 13.49
C LYS A 580 1.59 7.23 14.11
N PHE A 581 0.91 7.38 15.24
CA PHE A 581 1.00 8.56 16.12
C PHE A 581 2.14 8.46 17.17
N CYS A 582 2.89 7.36 17.19
CA CYS A 582 4.05 7.11 18.05
C CYS A 582 5.35 6.88 17.25
N ASP A 583 6.47 6.83 17.97
CA ASP A 583 7.79 6.47 17.45
C ASP A 583 7.79 5.10 16.77
N ALA A 584 8.63 4.93 15.73
CA ALA A 584 8.78 3.67 15.01
C ALA A 584 9.14 2.48 15.92
N ALA A 585 9.83 2.73 17.04
CA ALA A 585 10.22 1.72 18.01
C ALA A 585 9.14 1.37 19.05
N ILE A 586 7.98 2.06 19.05
CA ILE A 586 6.93 1.89 20.06
C ILE A 586 5.68 1.24 19.43
N SER A 587 5.05 0.29 20.16
CA SER A 587 3.76 -0.27 19.77
C SER A 587 2.64 0.69 20.15
N CYS A 588 1.86 1.15 19.18
CA CYS A 588 0.66 1.96 19.37
C CYS A 588 -0.56 1.00 19.47
N GLU A 589 -0.63 0.16 20.50
CA GLU A 589 -1.87 -0.60 20.77
C GLU A 589 -2.94 0.29 21.39
#